data_AF-A0A956IB91-F1
#
_entry.id   AF-A0A956IB91-F1
#
_cell.length_a   1.000
_cell.length_b   1.000
_cell.length_c   1.000
_cell.angle_alpha   90.00
_cell.angle_beta   90.00
_cell.angle_gamma   90.00
#
_symmetry.space_group_name_H-M   'P 1'
#
loop_
_entity.id
_entity.type
_entity.pdbx_description
1 polymer ?
#
loop_
_entity_poly.entity_id
_entity_poly.type
_entity_poly.pdbx_seq_one_letter_code
_entity_poly.pdbx_strand_id
1 'polypeptide(L)'
;MRRPEEDAALQSLHARRLRLFPDLDPSRVLHDAEGLVVVDKPAGVPSQSPDAESREDLPFRLGRLFTRRGESDYVGVHQRLDRDTSGVIAYARDEAANRFLAAQIEGRRATKSYVAAVKGWRGGARTLKHHLVKGVHGMEVTSARDKRAKLAVSHVEPLERDGDRTLVHVRIETGRTHQIRVQLAHEGAPVAGDPIYGDAPAPRLMLHAWKLAFDDGRAFEAPLPGAFRRWLRGEERVGYGDRAAIDEALRDAMERRWGLAHAASAEAPTTMFRLVHGEGDGLPGLTVDVYDDHLVASLYDEAAPHEDSILDALEELGFAGVYVKRRPKKASTIVDPRREEVAPAEASRGTSAPPSFVAWENGMRFVVSLGDGLSTGIFLDMRDARRRVRDATKGRRVLNLFAYTGPFSVAAAAGEASDVVTVDVAAPALATCEASFEANAPTTSAHRLVKTDCFVFLDKAVQRAERYDLVVCDPPTFATTKRTRWTSGKQWVELAQKCFSVAERGAVVLLCTNDARMGAEQFRRFVKDGAERAGVSLAVLR
;
A
#
# COMPACT_ATOMS: atom_id res chain seq x y z
N MET A 1 19.43 -8.97 19.35
CA MET A 1 18.63 -8.34 20.43
C MET A 1 18.80 -6.83 20.31
N ARG A 2 17.73 -6.04 20.43
CA ARG A 2 17.79 -4.57 20.30
C ARG A 2 18.53 -3.96 21.48
N ARG A 3 19.20 -2.82 21.28
CA ARG A 3 19.83 -2.06 22.37
C ARG A 3 18.76 -1.27 23.14
N PRO A 4 18.90 -1.03 24.46
CA PRO A 4 17.91 -0.29 25.23
C PRO A 4 17.59 1.11 24.66
N GLU A 5 18.59 1.80 24.11
CA GLU A 5 18.41 3.11 23.46
C GLU A 5 17.52 3.02 22.21
N GLU A 6 17.63 1.92 21.44
CA GLU A 6 16.80 1.67 20.26
C GLU A 6 15.36 1.38 20.65
N ASP A 7 15.15 0.60 21.71
CA ASP A 7 13.81 0.35 22.26
C ASP A 7 13.15 1.65 22.73
N ALA A 8 13.89 2.51 23.44
CA ALA A 8 13.40 3.82 23.87
C ALA A 8 13.06 4.74 22.68
N ALA A 9 13.89 4.75 21.64
CA ALA A 9 13.63 5.51 20.42
C ALA A 9 12.37 5.02 19.68
N LEU A 10 12.20 3.70 19.56
CA LEU A 10 11.01 3.09 18.96
C LEU A 10 9.74 3.36 19.77
N GLN A 11 9.81 3.31 21.10
CA GLN A 11 8.69 3.67 21.98
C GLN A 11 8.31 5.14 21.83
N SER A 12 9.30 6.03 21.80
CA SER A 12 9.09 7.47 21.58
C SER A 12 8.46 7.73 20.21
N LEU A 13 8.97 7.09 19.16
CA LEU A 13 8.40 7.17 17.82
C LEU A 13 6.97 6.62 17.78
N HIS A 14 6.72 5.46 18.40
CA HIS A 14 5.40 4.87 18.48
C HIS A 14 4.40 5.81 19.15
N ALA A 15 4.76 6.44 20.26
CA ALA A 15 3.91 7.42 20.94
C ALA A 15 3.55 8.62 20.04
N ARG A 16 4.48 9.07 19.17
CA ARG A 16 4.17 10.08 18.14
C ARG A 16 3.25 9.51 17.06
N ARG A 17 3.50 8.30 16.59
CA ARG A 17 2.66 7.61 15.61
C ARG A 17 1.23 7.41 16.07
N LEU A 18 0.98 7.18 17.36
CA LEU A 18 -0.38 7.10 17.89
C LEU A 18 -1.17 8.42 17.72
N ARG A 19 -0.49 9.57 17.69
CA ARG A 19 -1.12 10.87 17.44
C ARG A 19 -1.35 11.10 15.95
N LEU A 20 -0.37 10.76 15.13
CA LEU A 20 -0.43 10.93 13.66
C LEU A 20 -1.41 9.93 13.01
N PHE A 21 -1.42 8.69 13.51
CA PHE A 21 -2.23 7.58 13.04
C PHE A 21 -3.04 7.06 14.24
N PRO A 22 -4.13 7.74 14.64
CA PRO A 22 -4.96 7.25 15.74
C PRO A 22 -5.61 5.91 15.39
N ASP A 23 -5.95 5.09 16.39
CA ASP A 23 -6.72 3.84 16.17
C ASP A 23 -8.04 4.12 15.44
N LEU A 24 -8.64 5.27 15.75
CA LEU A 24 -9.78 5.82 15.06
C LEU A 24 -9.66 7.34 15.06
N ASP A 25 -9.76 7.95 13.89
CA ASP A 25 -9.86 9.40 13.78
C ASP A 25 -11.12 9.90 14.51
N PRO A 26 -11.00 10.80 15.51
CA PRO A 26 -12.14 11.33 16.24
C PRO A 26 -13.22 11.95 15.35
N SER A 27 -12.83 12.55 14.21
CA SER A 27 -13.76 13.13 13.24
C SER A 27 -14.64 12.09 12.54
N ARG A 28 -14.27 10.80 12.63
CA ARG A 28 -15.02 9.66 12.08
C ARG A 28 -15.91 8.97 13.11
N VAL A 29 -15.89 9.39 14.38
CA VAL A 29 -16.79 8.87 15.42
C VAL A 29 -18.13 9.61 15.33
N LEU A 30 -19.17 8.93 14.85
CA LEU A 30 -20.51 9.49 14.74
C LEU A 30 -21.31 9.34 16.04
N HIS A 31 -20.99 8.31 16.83
CA HIS A 31 -21.59 8.05 18.13
C HIS A 31 -20.70 7.14 18.97
N ASP A 32 -20.65 7.41 20.28
CA ASP A 32 -19.86 6.66 21.25
C ASP A 32 -20.53 6.78 22.64
N ALA A 33 -21.69 6.12 22.82
CA ALA A 33 -22.44 6.12 24.07
C ALA A 33 -23.30 4.85 24.20
N GLU A 34 -23.82 4.57 25.40
CA GLU A 34 -24.79 3.47 25.65
C GLU A 34 -24.33 2.09 25.12
N GLY A 35 -23.03 1.79 25.21
CA GLY A 35 -22.47 0.55 24.68
C GLY A 35 -22.42 0.48 23.15
N LEU A 36 -22.91 1.48 22.43
CA LEU A 36 -22.92 1.56 20.97
C LEU A 36 -21.80 2.47 20.47
N VAL A 37 -21.08 2.03 19.43
CA VAL A 37 -20.12 2.87 18.70
C VAL A 37 -20.50 2.86 17.23
N VAL A 38 -20.67 4.06 16.66
CA VAL A 38 -20.99 4.25 15.24
C VAL A 38 -19.90 5.10 14.61
N VAL A 39 -19.36 4.62 13.49
CA VAL A 39 -18.21 5.25 12.82
C VAL A 39 -18.49 5.47 11.34
N ASP A 40 -17.95 6.56 10.78
CA ASP A 40 -17.78 6.74 9.35
C ASP A 40 -16.53 5.98 8.89
N LYS A 41 -16.72 4.74 8.45
CA LYS A 41 -15.62 3.88 8.00
C LYS A 41 -14.95 4.49 6.76
N PRO A 42 -13.62 4.70 6.76
CA PRO A 42 -12.90 5.10 5.54
C PRO A 42 -12.91 4.00 4.47
N ALA A 43 -12.76 4.39 3.20
CA ALA A 43 -12.55 3.43 2.12
C ALA A 43 -11.17 2.77 2.24
N GLY A 44 -11.09 1.48 1.90
CA GLY A 44 -9.84 0.72 1.96
C GLY A 44 -9.56 0.05 3.30
N VAL A 45 -10.34 0.37 4.36
CA VAL A 45 -10.26 -0.28 5.68
C VAL A 45 -11.33 -1.38 5.79
N PRO A 46 -10.96 -2.64 6.11
CA PRO A 46 -11.93 -3.71 6.30
C PRO A 46 -12.87 -3.43 7.49
N SER A 47 -14.17 -3.67 7.30
CA SER A 47 -15.15 -3.63 8.41
C SER A 47 -15.06 -4.86 9.32
N GLN A 48 -14.57 -5.97 8.76
CA GLN A 48 -14.16 -7.17 9.48
C GLN A 48 -13.31 -7.99 8.51
N SER A 49 -12.13 -8.41 8.93
CA SER A 49 -11.29 -9.29 8.14
C SER A 49 -11.85 -10.72 8.14
N PRO A 50 -11.77 -11.47 7.03
CA PRO A 50 -12.00 -12.91 7.05
C PRO A 50 -10.88 -13.67 7.78
N ASP A 51 -9.70 -13.07 7.88
CA ASP A 51 -8.57 -13.57 8.63
C ASP A 51 -8.63 -13.07 10.08
N ALA A 52 -8.78 -13.99 11.02
CA ALA A 52 -8.86 -13.70 12.45
C ALA A 52 -7.54 -13.15 13.02
N GLU A 53 -6.42 -13.35 12.33
CA GLU A 53 -5.12 -12.78 12.71
C GLU A 53 -4.90 -11.37 12.15
N SER A 54 -5.83 -10.86 11.32
CA SER A 54 -5.72 -9.51 10.79
C SER A 54 -5.76 -8.49 11.90
N ARG A 55 -4.75 -7.62 11.91
CA ARG A 55 -4.58 -6.56 12.89
C ARG A 55 -4.88 -5.18 12.31
N GLU A 56 -5.65 -5.09 11.22
CA GLU A 56 -5.86 -3.82 10.51
C GLU A 56 -7.33 -3.45 10.28
N ASP A 57 -8.26 -4.32 10.66
CA ASP A 57 -9.70 -4.08 10.51
C ASP A 57 -10.26 -3.18 11.63
N LEU A 58 -11.45 -2.63 11.40
CA LEU A 58 -12.08 -1.73 12.38
C LEU A 58 -12.31 -2.38 13.76
N PRO A 59 -12.79 -3.63 13.89
CA PRO A 59 -12.93 -4.27 15.20
C PRO A 59 -11.63 -4.32 15.99
N PHE A 60 -10.50 -4.70 15.36
CA PHE A 60 -9.21 -4.69 16.03
C PHE A 60 -8.80 -3.29 16.48
N ARG A 61 -8.98 -2.28 15.62
CA ARG A 61 -8.68 -0.88 15.95
C ARG A 61 -9.54 -0.35 17.11
N LEU A 62 -10.83 -0.66 17.11
CA LEU A 62 -11.77 -0.30 18.18
C LEU A 62 -11.42 -0.99 19.50
N GLY A 63 -11.11 -2.28 19.48
CA GLY A 63 -10.67 -3.00 20.68
C GLY A 63 -9.42 -2.37 21.30
N ARG A 64 -8.42 -2.03 20.47
CA ARG A 64 -7.23 -1.30 20.94
C ARG A 64 -7.57 0.08 21.53
N LEU A 65 -8.48 0.81 20.90
CA LEU A 65 -8.96 2.10 21.40
C LEU A 65 -9.60 1.95 22.78
N PHE A 66 -10.49 0.96 22.97
CA PHE A 66 -11.17 0.69 24.24
C PHE A 66 -10.18 0.29 25.33
N THR A 67 -9.23 -0.61 25.04
CA THR A 67 -8.17 -0.98 25.99
C THR A 67 -7.37 0.25 26.46
N ARG A 68 -7.06 1.20 25.56
CA ARG A 68 -6.37 2.44 25.95
C ARG A 68 -7.20 3.37 26.82
N ARG A 69 -8.53 3.25 26.78
CA ARG A 69 -9.44 3.97 27.69
C ARG A 69 -9.66 3.23 29.01
N GLY A 70 -9.05 2.06 29.19
CA GLY A 70 -9.27 1.20 30.37
C GLY A 70 -10.59 0.43 30.31
N GLU A 71 -11.19 0.32 29.12
CA GLU A 71 -12.42 -0.43 28.86
C GLU A 71 -12.11 -1.87 28.40
N SER A 72 -13.12 -2.73 28.34
CA SER A 72 -13.00 -4.05 27.69
C SER A 72 -12.74 -3.89 26.19
N ASP A 73 -11.90 -4.75 25.62
CA ASP A 73 -11.60 -4.80 24.18
C ASP A 73 -12.71 -5.46 23.35
N TYR A 74 -13.86 -5.79 23.96
CA TYR A 74 -14.98 -6.44 23.30
C TYR A 74 -15.56 -5.57 22.18
N VAL A 75 -15.69 -6.16 20.98
CA VAL A 75 -16.35 -5.54 19.83
C VAL A 75 -17.34 -6.51 19.19
N GLY A 76 -18.63 -6.27 19.39
CA GLY A 76 -19.72 -7.01 18.75
C GLY A 76 -19.95 -6.55 17.31
N VAL A 77 -19.96 -7.50 16.37
CA VAL A 77 -20.07 -7.25 14.92
C VAL A 77 -21.33 -7.93 14.36
N HIS A 78 -22.30 -7.13 13.89
CA HIS A 78 -23.55 -7.64 13.27
C HIS A 78 -23.74 -7.20 11.82
N GLN A 79 -22.83 -6.39 11.27
CA GLN A 79 -22.91 -5.89 9.91
C GLN A 79 -21.53 -5.79 9.25
N ARG A 80 -21.51 -5.79 7.92
CA ARG A 80 -20.29 -5.65 7.12
C ARG A 80 -20.51 -4.69 5.98
N LEU A 81 -19.47 -3.90 5.71
CA LEU A 81 -19.29 -3.15 4.47
C LEU A 81 -18.08 -3.72 3.74
N ASP A 82 -18.12 -3.78 2.41
CA ASP A 82 -16.95 -4.15 1.61
C ASP A 82 -15.78 -3.22 1.96
N ARG A 83 -14.53 -3.71 1.80
CA ARG A 83 -13.31 -2.96 2.12
C ARG A 83 -13.32 -1.53 1.54
N ASP A 84 -13.72 -1.38 0.29
CA ASP A 84 -13.68 -0.10 -0.43
C ASP A 84 -14.96 0.75 -0.30
N THR A 85 -16.03 0.19 0.27
CA THR A 85 -17.23 0.98 0.59
C THR A 85 -16.96 1.80 1.85
N SER A 86 -17.11 3.13 1.81
CA SER A 86 -17.00 3.96 3.03
C SER A 86 -18.36 4.19 3.69
N GLY A 87 -18.40 4.83 4.85
CA GLY A 87 -19.64 5.29 5.47
C GLY A 87 -20.01 4.62 6.78
N VAL A 88 -21.23 4.90 7.22
CA VAL A 88 -21.75 4.58 8.55
C VAL A 88 -21.73 3.08 8.83
N ILE A 89 -21.11 2.70 9.95
CA ILE A 89 -21.15 1.34 10.49
C ILE A 89 -21.19 1.34 12.02
N ALA A 90 -21.98 0.44 12.60
CA ALA A 90 -22.18 0.32 14.04
C ALA A 90 -21.57 -0.97 14.61
N TYR A 91 -21.01 -0.86 15.81
CA TYR A 91 -20.45 -1.94 16.63
C TYR A 91 -20.95 -1.85 18.07
N ALA A 92 -20.99 -2.98 18.77
CA ALA A 92 -21.32 -3.04 20.19
C ALA A 92 -20.07 -3.16 21.05
N ARG A 93 -20.08 -2.51 22.21
CA ARG A 93 -19.01 -2.57 23.24
C ARG A 93 -19.38 -3.40 24.45
N ASP A 94 -20.66 -3.71 24.60
CA ASP A 94 -21.17 -4.55 25.68
C ASP A 94 -22.27 -5.49 25.18
N GLU A 95 -22.69 -6.38 26.07
CA GLU A 95 -23.68 -7.41 25.77
C GLU A 95 -25.07 -6.83 25.45
N ALA A 96 -25.44 -5.70 26.07
CA ALA A 96 -26.75 -5.07 25.88
C ALA A 96 -26.85 -4.45 24.48
N ALA A 97 -25.84 -3.67 24.08
CA ALA A 97 -25.71 -3.13 22.74
C ALA A 97 -25.57 -4.24 21.69
N ASN A 98 -24.92 -5.36 22.02
CA ASN A 98 -24.79 -6.50 21.13
C ASN A 98 -26.15 -7.13 20.83
N ARG A 99 -26.95 -7.42 21.87
CA ARG A 99 -28.33 -7.92 21.69
C ARG A 99 -29.20 -6.94 20.90
N PHE A 100 -29.05 -5.64 21.16
CA PHE A 100 -29.74 -4.60 20.40
C PHE A 100 -29.37 -4.64 18.92
N LEU A 101 -28.08 -4.58 18.58
CA LEU A 101 -27.61 -4.60 17.19
C LEU A 101 -27.98 -5.89 16.46
N ALA A 102 -27.86 -7.05 17.11
CA ALA A 102 -28.31 -8.33 16.56
C ALA A 102 -29.78 -8.24 16.13
N ALA A 103 -30.65 -7.79 17.03
CA ALA A 103 -32.08 -7.70 16.76
C ALA A 103 -32.40 -6.65 15.67
N GLN A 104 -31.63 -5.55 15.57
CA GLN A 104 -31.79 -4.54 14.52
C GLN A 104 -31.38 -5.07 13.13
N ILE A 105 -30.18 -5.68 13.03
CA ILE A 105 -29.57 -6.03 11.75
C ILE A 105 -30.04 -7.39 11.25
N GLU A 106 -30.00 -8.42 12.09
CA GLU A 106 -30.39 -9.79 11.72
C GLU A 106 -31.90 -9.88 11.56
N GLY A 107 -32.64 -9.15 12.42
CA GLY A 107 -34.09 -8.98 12.33
C GLY A 107 -34.55 -8.07 11.19
N ARG A 108 -33.63 -7.44 10.43
CA ARG A 108 -33.92 -6.49 9.33
C ARG A 108 -34.85 -5.33 9.73
N ARG A 109 -34.74 -4.88 10.99
CA ARG A 109 -35.49 -3.73 11.52
C ARG A 109 -34.78 -2.41 11.21
N ALA A 110 -33.45 -2.44 11.10
CA ALA A 110 -32.67 -1.28 10.69
C ALA A 110 -32.87 -0.92 9.22
N THR A 111 -33.04 0.38 8.96
CA THR A 111 -33.02 0.95 7.62
C THR A 111 -31.60 1.33 7.24
N LYS A 112 -31.14 0.84 6.08
CA LYS A 112 -29.81 1.12 5.53
C LYS A 112 -29.93 1.86 4.21
N SER A 113 -29.26 3.00 4.12
CA SER A 113 -29.27 3.89 2.98
C SER A 113 -27.85 4.19 2.52
N TYR A 114 -27.67 4.24 1.21
CA TYR A 114 -26.40 4.44 0.55
C TYR A 114 -26.51 5.56 -0.47
N VAL A 115 -25.39 6.19 -0.77
CA VAL A 115 -25.22 7.03 -1.95
C VAL A 115 -24.21 6.35 -2.87
N ALA A 116 -24.56 6.22 -4.14
CA ALA A 116 -23.66 5.71 -5.18
C ALA A 116 -23.51 6.75 -6.29
N ALA A 117 -22.27 6.98 -6.75
CA ALA A 117 -22.04 7.72 -7.98
C ALA A 117 -21.98 6.73 -9.15
N VAL A 118 -22.87 6.91 -10.12
CA VAL A 118 -23.06 5.99 -11.25
C VAL A 118 -23.00 6.73 -12.57
N LYS A 119 -22.56 6.04 -13.61
CA LYS A 119 -22.60 6.53 -14.99
C LYS A 119 -23.72 5.83 -15.74
N GLY A 120 -24.63 6.57 -16.37
CA GLY A 120 -25.68 6.02 -17.24
C GLY A 120 -27.08 5.87 -16.61
N TRP A 121 -27.29 6.28 -15.35
CA TRP A 121 -28.62 6.21 -14.74
C TRP A 121 -29.55 7.31 -15.23
N ARG A 122 -30.38 6.98 -16.24
CA ARG A 122 -31.33 7.94 -16.84
C ARG A 122 -32.76 7.85 -16.29
N GLY A 123 -33.12 6.75 -15.62
CA GLY A 123 -34.48 6.49 -15.11
C GLY A 123 -34.83 7.25 -13.82
N GLY A 124 -36.11 7.40 -13.52
CA GLY A 124 -36.59 7.96 -12.24
C GLY A 124 -36.40 7.01 -11.05
N ALA A 125 -37.09 7.30 -9.95
CA ALA A 125 -37.14 6.41 -8.79
C ALA A 125 -37.67 5.02 -9.19
N ARG A 126 -37.01 3.94 -8.76
CA ARG A 126 -37.45 2.56 -9.03
C ARG A 126 -36.95 1.55 -8.00
N THR A 127 -37.69 0.45 -7.88
CA THR A 127 -37.31 -0.70 -7.05
C THR A 127 -36.69 -1.80 -7.90
N LEU A 128 -35.46 -2.20 -7.58
CA LEU A 128 -34.73 -3.28 -8.22
C LEU A 128 -34.93 -4.58 -7.43
N LYS A 129 -35.49 -5.60 -8.07
CA LYS A 129 -35.71 -6.94 -7.48
C LYS A 129 -34.96 -7.99 -8.30
N HIS A 130 -33.74 -8.32 -7.87
CA HIS A 130 -32.87 -9.26 -8.58
C HIS A 130 -32.55 -10.48 -7.70
N HIS A 131 -32.33 -11.63 -8.32
CA HIS A 131 -31.83 -12.82 -7.63
C HIS A 131 -30.32 -12.91 -7.85
N LEU A 132 -29.55 -12.92 -6.76
CA LEU A 132 -28.09 -12.85 -6.81
C LEU A 132 -27.47 -14.19 -6.43
N VAL A 133 -26.45 -14.60 -7.18
CA VAL A 133 -25.65 -15.81 -6.91
C VAL A 133 -24.15 -15.47 -6.94
N LYS A 134 -23.33 -16.24 -6.21
CA LYS A 134 -21.87 -16.08 -6.25
C LYS A 134 -21.33 -16.73 -7.53
N GLY A 135 -20.72 -15.92 -8.39
CA GLY A 135 -19.98 -16.31 -9.59
C GLY A 135 -18.46 -16.36 -9.38
N VAL A 136 -17.71 -16.37 -10.48
CA VAL A 136 -16.24 -16.52 -10.48
C VAL A 136 -15.54 -15.22 -10.05
N HIS A 137 -15.99 -14.08 -10.58
CA HIS A 137 -15.37 -12.78 -10.35
C HIS A 137 -16.13 -11.90 -9.34
N GLY A 138 -17.28 -12.37 -8.86
CA GLY A 138 -18.14 -11.64 -7.93
C GLY A 138 -19.54 -12.23 -7.88
N MET A 139 -20.49 -11.49 -7.33
CA MET A 139 -21.93 -11.78 -7.45
C MET A 139 -22.43 -11.51 -8.87
N GLU A 140 -23.45 -12.27 -9.30
CA GLU A 140 -24.09 -12.17 -10.61
C GLU A 140 -25.62 -12.15 -10.45
N VAL A 141 -26.32 -11.43 -11.34
CA VAL A 141 -27.79 -11.50 -11.45
C VAL A 141 -28.17 -12.76 -12.23
N THR A 142 -29.07 -13.56 -11.66
CA THR A 142 -29.55 -14.80 -12.27
C THR A 142 -31.07 -14.93 -12.16
N SER A 143 -31.64 -15.99 -12.74
CA SER A 143 -33.07 -16.26 -12.66
C SER A 143 -33.48 -16.72 -11.26
N ALA A 144 -34.72 -16.42 -10.86
CA ALA A 144 -35.33 -16.88 -9.61
C ALA A 144 -35.40 -18.42 -9.47
N ARG A 145 -35.22 -19.16 -10.58
CA ARG A 145 -35.22 -20.64 -10.59
C ARG A 145 -33.88 -21.24 -10.14
N ASP A 146 -32.78 -20.46 -10.10
CA ASP A 146 -31.51 -20.97 -9.55
C ASP A 146 -31.66 -21.11 -8.03
N LYS A 147 -31.60 -22.36 -7.56
CA LYS A 147 -31.78 -22.72 -6.14
C LYS A 147 -30.75 -22.08 -5.20
N ARG A 148 -29.61 -21.62 -5.73
CA ARG A 148 -28.56 -20.95 -4.95
C ARG A 148 -28.78 -19.43 -4.87
N ALA A 149 -29.65 -18.89 -5.72
CA ALA A 149 -29.85 -17.47 -5.83
C ALA A 149 -30.66 -16.93 -4.65
N LYS A 150 -30.28 -15.75 -4.17
CA LYS A 150 -30.95 -15.07 -3.06
C LYS A 150 -31.55 -13.77 -3.57
N LEU A 151 -32.82 -13.53 -3.24
CA LEU A 151 -33.48 -12.27 -3.56
C LEU A 151 -32.73 -11.10 -2.91
N ALA A 152 -32.56 -10.05 -3.72
CA ALA A 152 -32.00 -8.77 -3.36
C ALA A 152 -32.97 -7.65 -3.78
N VAL A 153 -33.31 -6.77 -2.85
CA VAL A 153 -34.26 -5.67 -3.06
C VAL A 153 -33.60 -4.34 -2.67
N SER A 154 -33.56 -3.42 -3.62
CA SER A 154 -33.01 -2.07 -3.48
C SER A 154 -33.97 -1.04 -4.09
N HIS A 155 -34.24 0.05 -3.39
CA HIS A 155 -34.99 1.19 -3.91
C HIS A 155 -34.00 2.28 -4.27
N VAL A 156 -34.00 2.70 -5.52
CA VAL A 156 -33.03 3.65 -6.08
C VAL A 156 -33.75 4.92 -6.48
N GLU A 157 -33.25 6.05 -6.02
CA GLU A 157 -33.78 7.38 -6.29
C GLU A 157 -32.65 8.30 -6.76
N PRO A 158 -32.78 9.00 -7.90
CA PRO A 158 -31.76 9.97 -8.31
C PRO A 158 -31.76 11.17 -7.36
N LEU A 159 -30.58 11.56 -6.88
CA LEU A 159 -30.38 12.75 -6.04
C LEU A 159 -29.96 13.94 -6.88
N GLU A 160 -28.89 13.78 -7.66
CA GLU A 160 -28.26 14.85 -8.44
C GLU A 160 -27.73 14.29 -9.76
N ARG A 161 -27.77 15.09 -10.83
CA ARG A 161 -27.38 14.68 -12.18
C ARG A 161 -26.57 15.76 -12.85
N ASP A 162 -25.53 15.32 -13.55
CA ASP A 162 -24.78 16.15 -14.49
C ASP A 162 -24.37 15.30 -15.71
N GLY A 163 -24.93 15.62 -16.88
CA GLY A 163 -24.75 14.83 -18.10
C GLY A 163 -25.15 13.35 -17.92
N ASP A 164 -24.18 12.44 -18.07
CA ASP A 164 -24.35 10.99 -17.88
C ASP A 164 -23.95 10.51 -16.48
N ARG A 165 -23.55 11.41 -15.59
CA ARG A 165 -23.17 11.14 -14.20
C ARG A 165 -24.35 11.40 -13.28
N THR A 166 -24.57 10.53 -12.31
CA THR A 166 -25.68 10.65 -11.37
C THR A 166 -25.27 10.18 -9.99
N LEU A 167 -25.61 10.97 -8.97
CA LEU A 167 -25.66 10.48 -7.60
C LEU A 167 -27.02 9.86 -7.36
N VAL A 168 -27.05 8.59 -6.96
CA VAL A 168 -28.28 7.88 -6.60
C VAL A 168 -28.29 7.54 -5.12
N HIS A 169 -29.43 7.79 -4.46
CA HIS A 169 -29.74 7.24 -3.16
C HIS A 169 -30.26 5.82 -3.32
N VAL A 170 -29.75 4.90 -2.51
CA VAL A 170 -30.13 3.49 -2.54
C VAL A 170 -30.50 3.05 -1.13
N ARG A 171 -31.79 2.78 -0.89
CA ARG A 171 -32.26 2.12 0.32
C ARG A 171 -32.36 0.62 0.08
N ILE A 172 -31.76 -0.20 0.93
CA ILE A 172 -31.79 -1.66 0.78
C ILE A 172 -32.70 -2.32 1.82
N GLU A 173 -33.51 -3.28 1.40
CA GLU A 173 -34.25 -4.16 2.32
C GLU A 173 -33.41 -5.38 2.71
N THR A 174 -32.58 -5.84 1.76
CA THR A 174 -31.69 -7.00 1.92
C THR A 174 -30.23 -6.55 1.95
N GLY A 175 -29.39 -7.22 2.74
CA GLY A 175 -27.94 -6.95 2.79
C GLY A 175 -27.12 -8.08 2.15
N ARG A 176 -27.21 -8.26 0.83
CA ARG A 176 -26.39 -9.26 0.13
C ARG A 176 -25.02 -8.69 -0.25
N THR A 177 -24.00 -9.54 -0.33
CA THR A 177 -22.67 -9.17 -0.84
C THR A 177 -22.79 -8.48 -2.19
N HIS A 178 -22.06 -7.38 -2.41
CA HIS A 178 -22.05 -6.59 -3.66
C HIS A 178 -23.43 -6.17 -4.20
N GLN A 179 -24.51 -6.22 -3.41
CA GLN A 179 -25.89 -6.08 -3.89
C GLN A 179 -26.09 -4.83 -4.75
N ILE A 180 -25.73 -3.66 -4.23
CA ILE A 180 -25.94 -2.39 -4.91
C ILE A 180 -25.11 -2.34 -6.21
N ARG A 181 -23.84 -2.76 -6.13
CA ARG A 181 -22.88 -2.76 -7.23
C ARG A 181 -23.36 -3.59 -8.42
N VAL A 182 -23.72 -4.86 -8.17
CA VAL A 182 -24.17 -5.78 -9.21
C VAL A 182 -25.55 -5.40 -9.77
N GLN A 183 -26.47 -4.90 -8.93
CA GLN A 183 -27.79 -4.50 -9.41
C GLN A 183 -27.71 -3.24 -10.28
N LEU A 184 -26.95 -2.22 -9.88
CA LEU A 184 -26.78 -1.00 -10.66
C LEU A 184 -26.05 -1.28 -11.99
N ALA A 185 -25.03 -2.14 -11.98
CA ALA A 185 -24.35 -2.56 -13.21
C ALA A 185 -25.27 -3.35 -14.15
N HIS A 186 -26.07 -4.29 -13.64
CA HIS A 186 -27.06 -5.04 -14.44
C HIS A 186 -28.08 -4.10 -15.11
N GLU A 187 -28.39 -3.00 -14.44
CA GLU A 187 -29.27 -1.95 -14.94
C GLU A 187 -28.61 -0.96 -15.90
N GLY A 188 -27.36 -1.22 -16.32
CA GLY A 188 -26.62 -0.36 -17.24
C GLY A 188 -26.06 0.92 -16.60
N ALA A 189 -26.00 0.98 -15.28
CA ALA A 189 -25.51 2.14 -14.54
C ALA A 189 -24.50 1.75 -13.44
N PRO A 190 -23.33 1.18 -13.80
CA PRO A 190 -22.37 0.70 -12.82
C PRO A 190 -21.86 1.84 -11.92
N VAL A 191 -21.48 1.46 -10.71
CA VAL A 191 -20.83 2.37 -9.74
C VAL A 191 -19.46 2.75 -10.28
N ALA A 192 -19.13 4.04 -10.24
CA ALA A 192 -17.83 4.53 -10.67
C ALA A 192 -16.69 4.03 -9.75
N GLY A 193 -15.53 3.75 -10.33
CA GLY A 193 -14.38 3.16 -9.64
C GLY A 193 -14.58 1.73 -9.15
N ASP A 194 -15.59 1.02 -9.68
CA ASP A 194 -15.82 -0.39 -9.36
C ASP A 194 -14.95 -1.30 -10.25
N PRO A 195 -13.93 -1.99 -9.71
CA PRO A 195 -13.02 -2.79 -10.53
C PRO A 195 -13.62 -4.12 -11.01
N ILE A 196 -14.83 -4.49 -10.54
CA ILE A 196 -15.47 -5.77 -10.87
C ILE A 196 -16.61 -5.55 -11.87
N TYR A 197 -17.44 -4.53 -11.65
CA TYR A 197 -18.71 -4.37 -12.34
C TYR A 197 -18.80 -3.16 -13.27
N GLY A 198 -17.74 -2.34 -13.37
CA GLY A 198 -17.74 -1.14 -14.18
C GLY A 198 -16.36 -0.79 -14.72
N ASP A 199 -16.33 0.21 -15.59
CA ASP A 199 -15.13 0.75 -16.23
C ASP A 199 -15.01 2.27 -16.06
N ALA A 200 -16.01 2.91 -15.46
CA ALA A 200 -16.02 4.35 -15.23
C ALA A 200 -14.90 4.73 -14.23
N PRO A 201 -13.89 5.52 -14.66
CA PRO A 201 -12.77 5.89 -13.80
C PRO A 201 -13.26 6.76 -12.64
N ALA A 202 -12.69 6.50 -11.47
CA ALA A 202 -12.87 7.28 -10.26
C ALA A 202 -11.69 6.98 -9.31
N PRO A 203 -11.41 7.86 -8.32
CA PRO A 203 -10.27 7.67 -7.41
C PRO A 203 -10.47 6.51 -6.43
N ARG A 204 -11.69 5.99 -6.30
CA ARG A 204 -12.08 4.90 -5.40
C ARG A 204 -13.44 4.34 -5.82
N LEU A 205 -13.88 3.26 -5.19
CA LEU A 205 -15.26 2.82 -5.28
C LEU A 205 -16.19 3.93 -4.75
N MET A 206 -17.03 4.45 -5.65
CA MET A 206 -17.96 5.55 -5.36
C MET A 206 -19.28 5.02 -4.77
N LEU A 207 -19.16 4.21 -3.72
CA LEU A 207 -20.26 3.70 -2.90
C LEU A 207 -20.03 4.09 -1.44
N HIS A 208 -21.05 4.71 -0.84
CA HIS A 208 -20.99 5.22 0.53
C HIS A 208 -22.24 4.81 1.31
N ALA A 209 -22.07 4.11 2.44
CA ALA A 209 -23.13 3.87 3.41
C ALA A 209 -23.46 5.22 4.09
N TRP A 210 -24.50 5.87 3.60
CA TRP A 210 -24.81 7.25 3.97
C TRP A 210 -25.57 7.34 5.30
N LYS A 211 -26.55 6.46 5.52
CA LYS A 211 -27.40 6.51 6.71
C LYS A 211 -27.79 5.13 7.25
N LEU A 212 -27.75 5.01 8.57
CA LEU A 212 -28.22 3.85 9.33
C LEU A 212 -29.25 4.33 10.36
N ALA A 213 -30.46 3.83 10.30
CA ALA A 213 -31.53 4.16 11.25
C ALA A 213 -32.08 2.89 11.90
N PHE A 214 -32.27 2.94 13.22
CA PHE A 214 -32.85 1.88 14.03
C PHE A 214 -34.34 2.15 14.30
N ASP A 215 -35.08 1.10 14.65
CA ASP A 215 -36.53 1.21 14.88
C ASP A 215 -36.92 1.90 16.21
N ASP A 216 -35.93 2.18 17.08
CA ASP A 216 -36.09 2.98 18.29
C ASP A 216 -35.98 4.49 18.04
N GLY A 217 -35.84 4.90 16.77
CA GLY A 217 -35.76 6.30 16.34
C GLY A 217 -34.34 6.84 16.24
N ARG A 218 -33.31 6.13 16.73
CA ARG A 218 -31.91 6.56 16.55
C ARG A 218 -31.50 6.45 15.09
N ALA A 219 -30.85 7.48 14.56
CA ALA A 219 -30.33 7.50 13.20
C ALA A 219 -28.97 8.19 13.14
N PHE A 220 -28.09 7.64 12.31
CA PHE A 220 -26.71 8.09 12.15
C PHE A 220 -26.42 8.31 10.68
N GLU A 221 -25.80 9.44 10.36
CA GLU A 221 -25.45 9.84 9.00
C GLU A 221 -23.96 10.09 8.90
N ALA A 222 -23.32 9.51 7.89
CA ALA A 222 -21.95 9.81 7.53
C ALA A 222 -21.92 10.95 6.50
N PRO A 223 -20.99 11.92 6.61
CA PRO A 223 -20.88 12.98 5.62
C PRO A 223 -20.48 12.43 4.25
N LEU A 224 -21.17 12.87 3.20
CA LEU A 224 -20.86 12.45 1.84
C LEU A 224 -19.44 12.92 1.46
N PRO A 225 -18.53 12.00 1.05
CA PRO A 225 -17.16 12.39 0.71
C PRO A 225 -17.11 13.40 -0.44
N GLY A 226 -16.18 14.35 -0.39
CA GLY A 226 -16.05 15.42 -1.38
C GLY A 226 -15.84 14.88 -2.79
N ALA A 227 -15.17 13.72 -2.89
CA ALA A 227 -14.95 12.99 -4.13
C ALA A 227 -16.24 12.69 -4.93
N PHE A 228 -17.40 12.52 -4.27
CA PHE A 228 -18.66 12.22 -4.95
C PHE A 228 -19.16 13.41 -5.76
N ARG A 229 -19.10 14.61 -5.18
CA ARG A 229 -19.50 15.85 -5.85
C ARG A 229 -18.49 16.26 -6.92
N ARG A 230 -17.17 16.11 -6.64
CA ARG A 230 -16.12 16.33 -7.65
C ARG A 230 -16.33 15.42 -8.86
N TRP A 231 -16.50 14.12 -8.62
CA TRP A 231 -16.75 13.17 -9.70
C TRP A 231 -18.01 13.50 -10.48
N LEU A 232 -19.11 13.91 -9.82
CA LEU A 232 -20.34 14.31 -10.50
C LEU A 232 -20.07 15.44 -11.52
N ARG A 233 -19.24 16.42 -11.18
CA ARG A 233 -18.87 17.57 -12.04
C ARG A 233 -17.82 17.28 -13.11
N GLY A 234 -17.37 16.03 -13.27
CA GLY A 234 -16.29 15.71 -14.22
C GLY A 234 -14.89 15.68 -13.62
N GLU A 235 -14.72 16.03 -12.34
CA GLU A 235 -13.41 16.13 -11.67
C GLU A 235 -13.04 14.78 -11.03
N GLU A 236 -12.35 13.92 -11.77
CA GLU A 236 -11.99 12.57 -11.31
C GLU A 236 -10.73 12.52 -10.42
N ARG A 237 -9.92 13.58 -10.43
CA ARG A 237 -8.65 13.66 -9.72
C ARG A 237 -8.68 14.80 -8.71
N VAL A 238 -7.87 14.71 -7.66
CA VAL A 238 -7.66 15.84 -6.74
C VAL A 238 -6.91 16.93 -7.51
N GLY A 239 -7.56 18.10 -7.64
CA GLY A 239 -6.87 19.29 -8.10
C GLY A 239 -6.06 19.88 -6.95
N TYR A 240 -4.77 20.09 -7.16
CA TYR A 240 -3.89 20.66 -6.13
C TYR A 240 -4.16 22.15 -5.81
N GLY A 241 -5.13 22.78 -6.49
CA GLY A 241 -5.67 24.08 -6.08
C GLY A 241 -6.75 24.00 -4.99
N ASP A 242 -7.26 22.80 -4.67
CA ASP A 242 -8.25 22.56 -3.63
C ASP A 242 -7.57 21.94 -2.41
N ARG A 243 -7.20 22.78 -1.43
CA ARG A 243 -6.53 22.36 -0.21
C ARG A 243 -7.33 21.30 0.56
N ALA A 244 -8.66 21.45 0.63
CA ALA A 244 -9.50 20.50 1.35
C ALA A 244 -9.50 19.11 0.68
N ALA A 245 -9.43 19.06 -0.65
CA ALA A 245 -9.30 17.79 -1.38
C ALA A 245 -7.93 17.13 -1.17
N ILE A 246 -6.84 17.91 -1.04
CA ILE A 246 -5.52 17.38 -0.68
C ILE A 246 -5.56 16.77 0.73
N ASP A 247 -6.10 17.50 1.71
CA ASP A 247 -6.18 17.04 3.10
C ASP A 247 -7.05 15.78 3.24
N GLU A 248 -8.18 15.72 2.52
CA GLU A 248 -9.05 14.53 2.44
C GLU A 248 -8.26 13.32 1.91
N ALA A 249 -7.52 13.49 0.81
CA ALA A 249 -6.74 12.42 0.21
C ALA A 249 -5.57 11.95 1.08
N LEU A 250 -4.89 12.87 1.76
CA LEU A 250 -3.82 12.55 2.73
C LEU A 250 -4.37 11.75 3.92
N ARG A 251 -5.49 12.19 4.51
CA ARG A 251 -6.14 11.47 5.61
C ARG A 251 -6.55 10.07 5.21
N ASP A 252 -7.17 9.93 4.04
CA ASP A 252 -7.54 8.63 3.47
C ASP A 252 -6.32 7.73 3.22
N ALA A 253 -5.19 8.30 2.76
CA ALA A 253 -3.94 7.57 2.60
C ALA A 253 -3.36 7.12 3.95
N MET A 254 -3.41 7.96 4.98
CA MET A 254 -2.98 7.63 6.34
C MET A 254 -3.81 6.48 6.93
N GLU A 255 -5.13 6.49 6.75
CA GLU A 255 -6.03 5.42 7.19
C GLU A 255 -5.68 4.06 6.58
N ARG A 256 -5.30 4.05 5.30
CA ARG A 256 -4.82 2.85 4.59
C ARG A 256 -3.45 2.36 5.08
N ARG A 257 -2.63 3.23 5.67
CA ARG A 257 -1.27 2.91 6.15
C ARG A 257 -1.19 2.72 7.67
N TRP A 258 -2.32 2.74 8.35
CA TRP A 258 -2.40 2.60 9.81
C TRP A 258 -1.60 1.41 10.35
N GLY A 259 -1.70 0.23 9.72
CA GLY A 259 -0.98 -0.96 10.19
C GLY A 259 0.54 -0.82 10.10
N LEU A 260 1.03 -0.21 9.01
CA LEU A 260 2.45 0.10 8.83
C LEU A 260 2.95 1.16 9.82
N ALA A 261 2.13 2.17 10.13
CA ALA A 261 2.48 3.17 11.13
C ALA A 261 2.59 2.57 12.53
N HIS A 262 1.77 1.57 12.84
CA HIS A 262 1.78 0.85 14.13
C HIS A 262 2.82 -0.26 14.20
N ALA A 263 3.37 -0.69 13.07
CA ALA A 263 4.43 -1.69 13.05
C ALA A 263 5.70 -1.22 13.77
N ALA A 264 5.86 0.07 14.09
CA ALA A 264 6.97 0.57 14.91
C ALA A 264 7.08 -0.08 16.30
N SER A 265 5.95 -0.48 16.91
CA SER A 265 5.94 -1.17 18.21
C SER A 265 5.84 -2.70 18.10
N ALA A 266 5.88 -3.25 16.89
CA ALA A 266 5.88 -4.69 16.69
C ALA A 266 7.20 -5.33 17.15
N GLU A 267 7.18 -6.66 17.32
CA GLU A 267 8.39 -7.45 17.57
C GLU A 267 9.42 -7.30 16.44
N ALA A 268 8.94 -7.19 15.20
CA ALA A 268 9.72 -6.89 14.01
C ALA A 268 9.35 -5.48 13.47
N PRO A 269 9.98 -4.40 13.97
CA PRO A 269 9.58 -3.05 13.63
C PRO A 269 9.64 -2.70 12.15
N THR A 270 8.72 -1.85 11.72
CA THR A 270 8.82 -1.12 10.45
C THR A 270 8.52 0.36 10.71
N THR A 271 9.47 1.23 10.37
CA THR A 271 9.37 2.68 10.58
C THR A 271 9.49 3.48 9.28
N MET A 272 9.71 2.80 8.15
CA MET A 272 9.71 3.38 6.81
C MET A 272 8.72 2.68 5.87
N PHE A 273 7.95 3.48 5.12
CA PHE A 273 6.94 2.99 4.19
C PHE A 273 6.42 4.11 3.27
N ARG A 274 5.75 3.75 2.17
CA ARG A 274 5.06 4.73 1.32
C ARG A 274 3.71 5.13 1.91
N LEU A 275 3.55 6.42 2.20
CA LEU A 275 2.28 7.02 2.62
C LEU A 275 1.37 7.31 1.43
N VAL A 276 1.87 8.01 0.41
CA VAL A 276 1.11 8.38 -0.81
C VAL A 276 1.75 7.75 -2.04
N HIS A 277 0.95 7.12 -2.89
CA HIS A 277 1.37 6.49 -4.13
C HIS A 277 0.61 7.04 -5.36
N GLY A 278 0.77 8.33 -5.62
CA GLY A 278 0.29 8.96 -6.85
C GLY A 278 -1.23 8.85 -7.02
N GLU A 279 -1.61 8.50 -8.24
CA GLU A 279 -2.98 8.24 -8.67
C GLU A 279 -3.68 7.19 -7.80
N GLY A 280 -2.94 6.21 -7.27
CA GLY A 280 -3.49 5.16 -6.41
C GLY A 280 -4.04 5.69 -5.07
N ASP A 281 -3.63 6.89 -4.67
CA ASP A 281 -4.14 7.60 -3.50
C ASP A 281 -4.88 8.90 -3.87
N GLY A 282 -5.19 9.09 -5.16
CA GLY A 282 -5.93 10.25 -5.68
C GLY A 282 -5.09 11.52 -5.87
N LEU A 283 -3.77 11.46 -5.67
CA LEU A 283 -2.83 12.59 -5.71
C LEU A 283 -1.83 12.39 -6.87
N PRO A 284 -2.24 12.62 -8.13
CA PRO A 284 -1.45 12.27 -9.31
C PRO A 284 -0.10 13.01 -9.34
N GLY A 285 0.97 12.28 -9.68
CA GLY A 285 2.32 12.86 -9.71
C GLY A 285 2.93 13.18 -8.34
N LEU A 286 2.31 12.80 -7.22
CA LEU A 286 2.89 12.91 -5.88
C LEU A 286 3.13 11.53 -5.26
N THR A 287 4.36 11.26 -4.83
CA THR A 287 4.61 10.16 -3.89
C THR A 287 5.18 10.71 -2.59
N VAL A 288 4.72 10.18 -1.46
CA VAL A 288 5.24 10.56 -0.15
C VAL A 288 5.70 9.31 0.56
N ASP A 289 7.00 9.25 0.83
CA ASP A 289 7.61 8.18 1.62
C ASP A 289 7.87 8.68 3.03
N VAL A 290 7.75 7.77 3.99
CA VAL A 290 7.91 8.00 5.41
C VAL A 290 9.21 7.33 5.85
N TYR A 291 10.04 8.05 6.62
CA TYR A 291 11.27 7.53 7.25
C TYR A 291 11.35 8.01 8.69
N ASP A 292 11.13 7.11 9.65
CA ASP A 292 11.02 7.40 11.08
C ASP A 292 10.01 8.51 11.38
N ASP A 293 10.42 9.77 11.53
CA ASP A 293 9.50 10.89 11.80
C ASP A 293 9.54 11.96 10.72
N HIS A 294 10.08 11.64 9.54
CA HIS A 294 10.23 12.56 8.42
C HIS A 294 9.48 12.05 7.19
N LEU A 295 9.07 13.00 6.35
CA LEU A 295 8.46 12.76 5.06
C LEU A 295 9.43 13.09 3.92
N VAL A 296 9.35 12.33 2.84
CA VAL A 296 10.03 12.61 1.57
C VAL A 296 8.98 12.68 0.47
N ALA A 297 8.65 13.89 0.02
CA ALA A 297 7.74 14.13 -1.08
C ALA A 297 8.50 14.13 -2.41
N SER A 298 8.23 13.17 -3.29
CA SER A 298 8.70 13.22 -4.69
C SER A 298 7.62 13.83 -5.58
N LEU A 299 7.96 14.92 -6.26
CA LEU A 299 7.06 15.69 -7.11
C LEU A 299 7.37 15.44 -8.59
N TYR A 300 6.45 14.81 -9.29
CA TYR A 300 6.46 14.64 -10.74
C TYR A 300 5.67 15.76 -11.41
N ASP A 301 5.60 15.76 -12.75
CA ASP A 301 5.15 16.93 -13.53
C ASP A 301 3.76 17.47 -13.16
N GLU A 302 2.80 16.63 -12.77
CA GLU A 302 1.45 17.07 -12.35
C GLU A 302 1.45 17.76 -10.97
N ALA A 303 2.32 17.34 -10.05
CA ALA A 303 2.39 17.87 -8.69
C ALA A 303 3.38 19.03 -8.55
N ALA A 304 4.43 19.07 -9.39
CA ALA A 304 5.51 20.04 -9.29
C ALA A 304 5.06 21.53 -9.32
N PRO A 305 4.07 21.95 -10.12
CA PRO A 305 3.58 23.34 -10.08
C PRO A 305 2.90 23.75 -8.77
N HIS A 306 2.57 22.78 -7.91
CA HIS A 306 1.81 22.98 -6.67
C HIS A 306 2.64 22.65 -5.43
N GLU A 307 3.96 22.71 -5.55
CA GLU A 307 4.90 22.32 -4.49
C GLU A 307 4.57 22.93 -3.13
N ASP A 308 4.41 24.25 -3.03
CA ASP A 308 4.14 24.89 -1.73
C ASP A 308 2.84 24.41 -1.09
N SER A 309 1.74 24.36 -1.85
CA SER A 309 0.46 23.86 -1.32
C SER A 309 0.55 22.40 -0.86
N ILE A 310 1.39 21.59 -1.50
CA ILE A 310 1.61 20.19 -1.11
C ILE A 310 2.46 20.14 0.16
N LEU A 311 3.57 20.89 0.20
CA LEU A 311 4.49 20.90 1.34
C LEU A 311 3.81 21.43 2.61
N ASP A 312 2.97 22.47 2.48
CA ASP A 312 2.19 23.02 3.59
C ASP A 312 1.18 21.98 4.12
N ALA A 313 0.48 21.27 3.22
CA ALA A 313 -0.42 20.19 3.61
C ALA A 313 0.30 19.03 4.31
N LEU A 314 1.53 18.72 3.90
CA LEU A 314 2.36 17.68 4.53
C LEU A 314 2.94 18.12 5.87
N GLU A 315 3.31 19.39 6.02
CA GLU A 315 3.77 19.96 7.29
C GLU A 315 2.67 19.91 8.35
N GLU A 316 1.44 20.25 7.98
CA GLU A 316 0.27 20.21 8.87
C GLU A 316 -0.09 18.80 9.36
N LEU A 317 0.42 17.74 8.73
CA LEU A 317 0.29 16.38 9.27
C LEU A 317 1.01 16.21 10.61
N GLY A 318 2.02 17.04 10.91
CA GLY A 318 2.71 17.05 12.21
C GLY A 318 3.93 16.12 12.32
N PHE A 319 4.51 15.72 11.19
CA PHE A 319 5.83 15.06 11.16
C PHE A 319 6.96 16.05 11.51
N ALA A 320 8.13 15.55 11.92
CA ALA A 320 9.24 16.39 12.32
C ALA A 320 9.77 17.27 11.18
N GLY A 321 9.78 16.75 9.94
CA GLY A 321 10.20 17.53 8.77
C GLY A 321 9.80 16.89 7.44
N VAL A 322 9.74 17.71 6.39
CA VAL A 322 9.36 17.31 5.03
C VAL A 322 10.48 17.66 4.05
N TYR A 323 11.04 16.64 3.40
CA TYR A 323 12.00 16.76 2.32
C TYR A 323 11.28 16.74 0.96
N VAL A 324 11.81 17.46 -0.02
CA VAL A 324 11.30 17.46 -1.39
C VAL A 324 12.30 16.84 -2.36
N LYS A 325 11.81 16.03 -3.31
CA LYS A 325 12.57 15.46 -4.43
C LYS A 325 11.84 15.78 -5.73
N ARG A 326 12.31 16.78 -6.46
CA ARG A 326 11.72 17.23 -7.74
C ARG A 326 12.15 16.26 -8.86
N ARG A 327 11.18 15.65 -9.54
CA ARG A 327 11.36 14.55 -10.52
C ARG A 327 10.97 15.00 -11.94
N PRO A 328 11.81 15.78 -12.65
CA PRO A 328 11.50 16.16 -14.03
C PRO A 328 11.56 14.94 -14.97
N LYS A 329 10.80 14.94 -16.08
CA LYS A 329 10.78 13.85 -17.11
C LYS A 329 12.17 13.37 -17.59
N LYS A 330 13.19 14.21 -17.48
CA LYS A 330 14.58 13.94 -17.86
C LYS A 330 15.51 13.75 -16.63
N ALA A 331 15.01 13.18 -15.55
CA ALA A 331 15.77 12.94 -14.31
C ALA A 331 17.09 12.16 -14.53
N SER A 332 17.12 11.24 -15.51
CA SER A 332 18.32 10.45 -15.86
C SER A 332 19.43 11.23 -16.57
N THR A 333 19.23 12.53 -16.85
CA THR A 333 20.19 13.44 -17.52
C THR A 333 20.62 14.61 -16.62
N ILE A 334 20.25 14.60 -15.33
CA ILE A 334 20.68 15.62 -14.38
C ILE A 334 22.13 15.33 -13.99
N VAL A 335 23.06 16.14 -14.50
CA VAL A 335 24.46 16.20 -14.05
C VAL A 335 24.53 17.07 -12.78
N ASP A 336 25.55 16.80 -11.96
CA ASP A 336 25.82 17.27 -10.59
C ASP A 336 25.40 18.71 -10.17
N PRO A 337 25.52 19.79 -10.97
CA PRO A 337 25.28 21.14 -10.45
C PRO A 337 23.81 21.50 -10.14
N ARG A 338 22.84 20.60 -10.31
CA ARG A 338 21.42 20.82 -9.94
C ARG A 338 20.91 19.91 -8.83
N ARG A 339 21.79 19.17 -8.14
CA ARG A 339 21.38 18.25 -7.07
C ARG A 339 20.62 18.96 -5.96
N GLU A 340 21.14 20.08 -5.47
CA GLU A 340 20.49 20.87 -4.41
C GLU A 340 19.14 21.44 -4.88
N GLU A 341 19.05 21.85 -6.15
CA GLU A 341 17.80 22.34 -6.73
C GLU A 341 16.72 21.26 -6.85
N VAL A 342 17.09 19.98 -7.01
CA VAL A 342 16.10 18.89 -7.17
C VAL A 342 15.91 18.05 -5.92
N ALA A 343 16.87 18.05 -5.00
CA ALA A 343 16.84 17.32 -3.74
C ALA A 343 17.70 18.09 -2.72
N PRO A 344 17.13 19.09 -2.04
CA PRO A 344 17.84 19.83 -1.00
C PRO A 344 18.37 18.92 0.10
N ALA A 345 19.53 19.28 0.65
CA ALA A 345 20.15 18.53 1.75
C ALA A 345 19.36 18.64 3.06
N GLU A 346 18.62 19.72 3.24
CA GLU A 346 17.80 20.04 4.41
C GLU A 346 16.31 19.86 4.13
N ALA A 347 15.52 19.69 5.20
CA ALA A 347 14.07 19.64 5.10
C ALA A 347 13.53 20.98 4.59
N SER A 348 12.55 20.93 3.67
CA SER A 348 11.89 22.12 3.11
C SER A 348 10.80 22.68 4.04
N ARG A 349 10.35 21.89 5.02
CA ARG A 349 9.45 22.26 6.13
C ARG A 349 9.90 21.52 7.41
N GLY A 350 9.64 22.10 8.58
CA GLY A 350 10.04 21.52 9.87
C GLY A 350 11.57 21.41 10.08
N THR A 351 11.99 20.40 10.83
CA THR A 351 13.39 20.16 11.20
C THR A 351 14.05 19.09 10.33
N SER A 352 15.32 19.30 9.98
CA SER A 352 16.13 18.32 9.25
C SER A 352 16.51 17.12 10.13
N ALA A 353 16.47 15.92 9.53
CA ALA A 353 17.08 14.73 10.08
C ALA A 353 18.62 14.83 10.04
N PRO A 354 19.34 13.99 10.82
CA PRO A 354 20.78 13.81 10.63
C PRO A 354 21.11 13.42 9.17
N PRO A 355 22.32 13.74 8.66
CA PRO A 355 22.70 13.46 7.26
C PRO A 355 22.50 12.00 6.83
N SER A 356 22.67 11.07 7.77
CA SER A 356 22.23 9.69 7.65
C SER A 356 21.80 9.16 9.01
N PHE A 357 20.87 8.21 9.02
CA PHE A 357 20.39 7.56 10.24
C PHE A 357 19.89 6.13 9.93
N VAL A 358 19.60 5.36 10.98
CA VAL A 358 19.10 3.99 10.86
C VAL A 358 17.58 3.99 10.95
N ALA A 359 16.91 3.46 9.93
CA ALA A 359 15.48 3.18 9.92
C ALA A 359 15.21 1.66 9.90
N TRP A 360 13.99 1.27 10.25
CA TRP A 360 13.61 -0.14 10.42
C TRP A 360 12.64 -0.62 9.33
N GLU A 361 12.83 -1.85 8.87
CA GLU A 361 11.85 -2.58 8.08
C GLU A 361 11.86 -4.08 8.45
N ASN A 362 10.70 -4.59 8.85
CA ASN A 362 10.49 -5.98 9.28
C ASN A 362 11.55 -6.47 10.30
N GLY A 363 11.97 -5.60 11.23
CA GLY A 363 13.00 -5.90 12.23
C GLY A 363 14.45 -5.78 11.75
N MET A 364 14.68 -5.46 10.48
CA MET A 364 16.00 -5.21 9.90
C MET A 364 16.31 -3.71 9.92
N ARG A 365 17.58 -3.36 10.14
CA ARG A 365 18.07 -1.99 10.21
C ARG A 365 18.72 -1.58 8.89
N PHE A 366 18.41 -0.39 8.38
CA PHE A 366 18.98 0.14 7.14
C PHE A 366 19.45 1.58 7.35
N VAL A 367 20.66 1.88 6.88
CA VAL A 367 21.16 3.26 6.86
C VAL A 367 20.54 4.00 5.67
N VAL A 368 19.85 5.10 5.97
CA VAL A 368 19.15 5.94 4.98
C VAL A 368 19.68 7.37 5.04
N SER A 369 19.54 8.10 3.93
CA SER A 369 19.83 9.53 3.83
C SER A 369 18.72 10.21 3.05
N LEU A 370 18.12 11.26 3.60
CA LEU A 370 16.96 11.91 2.96
C LEU A 370 17.39 13.01 1.99
N GLY A 371 18.44 13.75 2.33
CA GLY A 371 18.97 14.88 1.57
C GLY A 371 20.08 14.56 0.55
N ASP A 372 20.60 13.33 0.48
CA ASP A 372 21.64 12.97 -0.51
C ASP A 372 21.03 12.57 -1.86
N GLY A 373 20.65 13.58 -2.64
CA GLY A 373 20.16 13.41 -4.00
C GLY A 373 18.80 12.70 -4.08
N LEU A 374 18.55 12.07 -5.23
CA LEU A 374 17.21 11.56 -5.56
C LEU A 374 16.87 10.21 -4.90
N SER A 375 17.85 9.45 -4.41
CA SER A 375 17.60 8.18 -3.72
C SER A 375 17.67 8.37 -2.21
N THR A 376 17.08 7.47 -1.44
CA THR A 376 17.06 7.54 0.04
C THR A 376 17.90 6.46 0.71
N GLY A 377 18.59 5.64 -0.08
CA GLY A 377 19.35 4.49 0.41
C GLY A 377 18.58 3.17 0.39
N ILE A 378 17.27 3.16 0.09
CA ILE A 378 16.49 1.92 -0.07
C ILE A 378 15.25 2.16 -0.94
N PHE A 379 14.83 1.14 -1.69
CA PHE A 379 13.58 1.13 -2.45
C PHE A 379 12.48 0.41 -1.64
N LEU A 380 11.50 1.17 -1.15
CA LEU A 380 10.47 0.68 -0.22
C LEU A 380 9.45 -0.28 -0.85
N ASP A 381 9.28 -0.24 -2.17
CA ASP A 381 8.44 -1.16 -2.95
C ASP A 381 8.92 -2.62 -2.89
N MET A 382 10.23 -2.83 -2.69
CA MET A 382 10.82 -4.17 -2.59
C MET A 382 10.77 -4.80 -1.18
N ARG A 383 10.02 -4.21 -0.23
CA ARG A 383 9.90 -4.70 1.17
C ARG A 383 9.47 -6.16 1.26
N ASP A 384 8.42 -6.53 0.54
CA ASP A 384 7.89 -7.91 0.59
C ASP A 384 8.84 -8.90 -0.09
N ALA A 385 9.56 -8.47 -1.13
CA ALA A 385 10.60 -9.28 -1.76
C ALA A 385 11.76 -9.54 -0.79
N ARG A 386 12.19 -8.52 -0.03
CA ARG A 386 13.22 -8.67 1.01
C ARG A 386 12.77 -9.62 2.12
N ARG A 387 11.51 -9.53 2.58
CA ARG A 387 10.93 -10.50 3.52
C ARG A 387 11.04 -11.93 2.99
N ARG A 388 10.61 -12.17 1.74
CA ARG A 388 10.70 -13.49 1.10
C ARG A 388 12.13 -14.01 0.97
N VAL A 389 13.09 -13.13 0.68
CA VAL A 389 14.52 -13.50 0.64
C VAL A 389 14.98 -13.95 2.02
N ARG A 390 14.77 -13.13 3.06
CA ARG A 390 15.12 -13.48 4.45
C ARG A 390 14.54 -14.83 4.87
N ASP A 391 13.26 -15.06 4.60
CA ASP A 391 12.57 -16.28 5.02
C ASP A 391 13.08 -17.53 4.25
N ALA A 392 13.77 -17.32 3.12
CA ALA A 392 14.31 -18.36 2.25
C ALA A 392 15.84 -18.54 2.34
N THR A 393 16.56 -17.91 3.27
CA THR A 393 18.04 -17.87 3.26
C THR A 393 18.75 -18.73 4.30
N LYS A 394 18.04 -19.37 5.23
CA LYS A 394 18.70 -20.11 6.33
C LYS A 394 19.73 -21.13 5.84
N GLY A 395 20.99 -20.94 6.25
CA GLY A 395 22.14 -21.78 5.89
C GLY A 395 22.63 -21.67 4.44
N ARG A 396 21.99 -20.84 3.61
CA ARG A 396 22.26 -20.72 2.17
C ARG A 396 23.40 -19.77 1.84
N ARG A 397 24.12 -20.05 0.76
CA ARG A 397 25.07 -19.13 0.13
C ARG A 397 24.33 -18.23 -0.86
N VAL A 398 24.43 -16.92 -0.65
CA VAL A 398 23.59 -15.91 -1.33
C VAL A 398 24.44 -14.99 -2.20
N LEU A 399 24.01 -14.77 -3.44
CA LEU A 399 24.56 -13.77 -4.34
C LEU A 399 23.54 -12.65 -4.58
N ASN A 400 23.91 -11.41 -4.32
CA ASN A 400 23.11 -10.22 -4.61
C ASN A 400 23.82 -9.35 -5.65
N LEU A 401 23.21 -9.22 -6.83
CA LEU A 401 23.72 -8.48 -7.99
C LEU A 401 22.95 -7.18 -8.17
N PHE A 402 23.64 -6.14 -8.65
CA PHE A 402 23.11 -4.77 -8.72
C PHE A 402 22.63 -4.32 -7.34
N ALA A 403 23.45 -4.63 -6.34
CA ALA A 403 23.02 -4.65 -4.95
C ALA A 403 22.66 -3.27 -4.40
N TYR A 404 23.11 -2.18 -5.03
CA TYR A 404 23.01 -0.82 -4.52
C TYR A 404 23.58 -0.75 -3.09
N THR A 405 22.78 -0.34 -2.11
CA THR A 405 23.12 -0.28 -0.68
C THR A 405 22.96 -1.62 0.04
N GLY A 406 22.79 -2.72 -0.70
CA GLY A 406 22.71 -4.09 -0.21
C GLY A 406 21.48 -4.46 0.64
N PRO A 407 20.27 -3.92 0.42
CA PRO A 407 19.16 -4.21 1.32
C PRO A 407 18.70 -5.68 1.26
N PHE A 408 18.86 -6.36 0.11
CA PHE A 408 18.67 -7.82 0.01
C PHE A 408 19.79 -8.62 0.70
N SER A 409 21.01 -8.09 0.73
CA SER A 409 22.14 -8.72 1.43
C SER A 409 21.92 -8.69 2.94
N VAL A 410 21.45 -7.54 3.48
CA VAL A 410 21.04 -7.41 4.88
C VAL A 410 19.89 -8.37 5.19
N ALA A 411 18.90 -8.48 4.31
CA ALA A 411 17.79 -9.41 4.48
C ALA A 411 18.25 -10.88 4.51
N ALA A 412 19.17 -11.25 3.63
CA ALA A 412 19.77 -12.59 3.62
C ALA A 412 20.54 -12.89 4.91
N ALA A 413 21.34 -11.94 5.40
CA ALA A 413 22.06 -12.09 6.66
C ALA A 413 21.11 -12.21 7.87
N ALA A 414 20.05 -11.40 7.91
CA ALA A 414 19.01 -11.49 8.93
C ALA A 414 18.25 -12.83 8.89
N GLY A 415 18.24 -13.50 7.75
CA GLY A 415 17.67 -14.83 7.57
C GLY A 415 18.69 -15.95 7.72
N GLU A 416 19.80 -15.71 8.44
CA GLU A 416 20.84 -16.70 8.76
C GLU A 416 21.50 -17.35 7.54
N ALA A 417 21.75 -16.57 6.47
CA ALA A 417 22.60 -17.02 5.36
C ALA A 417 24.00 -17.43 5.86
N SER A 418 24.62 -18.43 5.23
CA SER A 418 25.98 -18.87 5.59
C SER A 418 27.05 -17.94 5.02
N ASP A 419 26.88 -17.51 3.78
CA ASP A 419 27.77 -16.60 3.05
C ASP A 419 26.92 -15.66 2.17
N VAL A 420 27.22 -14.36 2.20
CA VAL A 420 26.53 -13.35 1.41
C VAL A 420 27.55 -12.59 0.57
N VAL A 421 27.44 -12.69 -0.76
CA VAL A 421 28.25 -11.95 -1.72
C VAL A 421 27.42 -10.81 -2.30
N THR A 422 27.89 -9.57 -2.11
CA THR A 422 27.21 -8.35 -2.55
C THR A 422 28.02 -7.68 -3.65
N VAL A 423 27.42 -7.49 -4.82
CA VAL A 423 28.11 -6.98 -6.00
C VAL A 423 27.43 -5.71 -6.50
N ASP A 424 28.20 -4.62 -6.56
CA ASP A 424 27.79 -3.36 -7.17
C ASP A 424 29.00 -2.59 -7.71
N VAL A 425 28.76 -1.61 -8.59
CA VAL A 425 29.80 -0.75 -9.16
C VAL A 425 30.06 0.51 -8.31
N ALA A 426 29.06 0.94 -7.54
CA ALA A 426 29.08 2.18 -6.78
C ALA A 426 29.72 1.99 -5.39
N ALA A 427 30.96 2.47 -5.23
CA ALA A 427 31.66 2.42 -3.94
C ALA A 427 30.89 3.10 -2.78
N PRO A 428 30.25 4.28 -2.97
CA PRO A 428 29.45 4.87 -1.90
C PRO A 428 28.30 3.98 -1.45
N ALA A 429 27.64 3.28 -2.38
CA ALA A 429 26.54 2.37 -2.06
C ALA A 429 27.03 1.14 -1.28
N LEU A 430 28.19 0.59 -1.64
CA LEU A 430 28.82 -0.51 -0.89
C LEU A 430 29.24 -0.08 0.52
N ALA A 431 29.67 1.17 0.73
CA ALA A 431 29.95 1.69 2.07
C ALA A 431 28.66 1.79 2.93
N THR A 432 27.54 2.24 2.34
CA THR A 432 26.23 2.21 3.02
C THR A 432 25.76 0.79 3.32
N CYS A 433 26.07 -0.18 2.44
CA CYS A 433 25.81 -1.59 2.69
C CYS A 433 26.58 -2.08 3.92
N GLU A 434 27.88 -1.78 4.00
CA GLU A 434 28.71 -2.14 5.16
C GLU A 434 28.16 -1.55 6.45
N ALA A 435 27.83 -0.26 6.46
CA ALA A 435 27.22 0.41 7.61
C ALA A 435 25.85 -0.20 8.00
N SER A 436 25.07 -0.67 7.03
CA SER A 436 23.80 -1.38 7.30
C SER A 436 24.03 -2.81 7.83
N PHE A 437 25.11 -3.48 7.43
CA PHE A 437 25.52 -4.77 7.99
C PHE A 437 25.98 -4.64 9.45
N GLU A 438 26.84 -3.65 9.74
CA GLU A 438 27.21 -3.26 11.12
C GLU A 438 25.97 -2.87 11.93
N ALA A 439 25.10 -2.11 11.28
CA ALA A 439 23.69 -1.88 11.57
C ALA A 439 22.98 -3.07 12.20
N ASN A 440 23.24 -4.29 11.72
CA ASN A 440 22.56 -5.51 12.11
C ASN A 440 23.42 -6.49 12.94
N ALA A 441 24.66 -6.14 13.27
CA ALA A 441 25.59 -7.00 13.99
C ALA A 441 25.16 -7.33 15.44
N PRO A 442 25.66 -8.44 16.02
CA PRO A 442 26.44 -9.49 15.36
C PRO A 442 25.57 -10.32 14.39
N THR A 443 26.18 -10.74 13.28
CA THR A 443 25.61 -11.72 12.36
C THR A 443 26.51 -12.95 12.30
N THR A 444 25.93 -14.12 12.04
CA THR A 444 26.67 -15.38 11.81
C THR A 444 27.10 -15.52 10.35
N SER A 445 26.57 -14.70 9.44
CA SER A 445 26.87 -14.76 8.01
C SER A 445 28.27 -14.22 7.70
N ALA A 446 29.04 -14.95 6.92
CA ALA A 446 30.17 -14.36 6.21
C ALA A 446 29.65 -13.35 5.17
N HIS A 447 30.32 -12.20 5.02
CA HIS A 447 29.91 -11.17 4.06
C HIS A 447 31.09 -10.68 3.24
N ARG A 448 30.91 -10.65 1.91
CA ARG A 448 31.92 -10.19 0.95
C ARG A 448 31.34 -9.12 0.05
N LEU A 449 31.90 -7.91 0.12
CA LEU A 449 31.62 -6.82 -0.81
C LEU A 449 32.53 -6.90 -2.04
N VAL A 450 31.97 -6.81 -3.24
CA VAL A 450 32.72 -6.87 -4.50
C VAL A 450 32.37 -5.68 -5.37
N LYS A 451 33.29 -4.70 -5.43
CA LYS A 451 33.16 -3.55 -6.33
C LYS A 451 33.50 -3.93 -7.76
N THR A 452 32.52 -4.37 -8.54
CA THR A 452 32.74 -4.71 -9.95
C THR A 452 31.43 -4.70 -10.75
N ASP A 453 31.57 -4.73 -12.08
CA ASP A 453 30.42 -4.89 -12.97
C ASP A 453 29.81 -6.29 -12.81
N CYS A 454 28.49 -6.38 -12.71
CA CYS A 454 27.80 -7.64 -12.43
C CYS A 454 27.96 -8.69 -13.54
N PHE A 455 28.06 -8.30 -14.82
CA PHE A 455 28.35 -9.24 -15.90
C PHE A 455 29.77 -9.78 -15.78
N VAL A 456 30.74 -8.90 -15.50
CA VAL A 456 32.14 -9.29 -15.26
C VAL A 456 32.26 -10.22 -14.05
N PHE A 457 31.50 -9.96 -12.99
CA PHE A 457 31.45 -10.84 -11.82
C PHE A 457 30.93 -12.23 -12.21
N LEU A 458 29.77 -12.29 -12.88
CA LEU A 458 29.15 -13.53 -13.29
C LEU A 458 30.06 -14.37 -14.19
N ASP A 459 30.73 -13.75 -15.16
CA ASP A 459 31.69 -14.44 -16.04
C ASP A 459 32.82 -15.10 -15.24
N LYS A 460 33.38 -14.37 -14.29
CA LYS A 460 34.44 -14.89 -13.41
C LYS A 460 33.92 -15.97 -12.46
N ALA A 461 32.71 -15.80 -11.92
CA ALA A 461 32.08 -16.78 -11.04
C ALA A 461 31.87 -18.11 -11.79
N VAL A 462 31.39 -18.07 -13.04
CA VAL A 462 31.28 -19.25 -13.90
C VAL A 462 32.65 -19.89 -14.14
N GLN A 463 33.68 -19.11 -14.50
CA GLN A 463 35.05 -19.60 -14.71
C GLN A 463 35.65 -20.27 -13.47
N ARG A 464 35.34 -19.75 -12.28
CA ARG A 464 35.77 -20.28 -10.99
C ARG A 464 34.88 -21.41 -10.47
N ALA A 465 33.85 -21.79 -11.22
CA ALA A 465 32.82 -22.71 -10.78
C ALA A 465 32.17 -22.32 -9.42
N GLU A 466 32.07 -21.01 -9.12
CA GLU A 466 31.32 -20.54 -7.96
C GLU A 466 29.82 -20.84 -8.15
N ARG A 467 29.16 -21.23 -7.06
CA ARG A 467 27.74 -21.57 -7.03
C ARG A 467 27.03 -21.01 -5.81
N TYR A 468 25.73 -20.73 -5.97
CA TYR A 468 24.90 -20.06 -4.96
C TYR A 468 23.54 -20.73 -4.83
N ASP A 469 23.06 -20.87 -3.60
CA ASP A 469 21.75 -21.44 -3.28
C ASP A 469 20.61 -20.42 -3.44
N LEU A 470 20.95 -19.13 -3.40
CA LEU A 470 20.02 -18.04 -3.71
C LEU A 470 20.72 -16.94 -4.51
N VAL A 471 20.11 -16.53 -5.62
CA VAL A 471 20.61 -15.43 -6.46
C VAL A 471 19.53 -14.36 -6.57
N VAL A 472 19.88 -13.12 -6.19
CA VAL A 472 19.07 -11.92 -6.39
C VAL A 472 19.69 -11.09 -7.50
N CYS A 473 18.86 -10.65 -8.45
CA CYS A 473 19.25 -9.75 -9.52
C CYS A 473 18.19 -8.66 -9.72
N ASP A 474 18.52 -7.43 -9.33
CA ASP A 474 17.64 -6.26 -9.43
C ASP A 474 18.32 -5.10 -10.18
N PRO A 475 18.53 -5.24 -11.50
CA PRO A 475 19.22 -4.23 -12.27
C PRO A 475 18.34 -2.98 -12.50
N PRO A 476 18.95 -1.78 -12.60
CA PRO A 476 18.22 -0.56 -12.97
C PRO A 476 17.70 -0.64 -14.42
N THR A 477 16.75 0.19 -14.82
CA THR A 477 16.26 0.24 -16.22
C THR A 477 17.38 0.43 -17.27
N PHE A 478 18.37 1.27 -16.92
CA PHE A 478 19.54 1.54 -17.73
C PHE A 478 20.77 1.69 -16.82
N ALA A 479 21.88 1.10 -17.22
CA ALA A 479 23.18 1.34 -16.60
C ALA A 479 24.26 1.30 -17.68
N THR A 480 25.34 2.06 -17.48
CA THR A 480 26.53 2.01 -18.34
C THR A 480 27.76 2.06 -17.46
N THR A 481 28.68 1.14 -17.70
CA THR A 481 30.02 1.14 -17.12
C THR A 481 31.05 1.34 -18.23
N LYS A 482 32.34 1.45 -17.88
CA LYS A 482 33.42 1.50 -18.89
C LYS A 482 33.48 0.25 -19.79
N ARG A 483 32.90 -0.88 -19.37
CA ARG A 483 33.03 -2.18 -20.07
C ARG A 483 31.72 -2.68 -20.66
N THR A 484 30.60 -2.29 -20.08
CA THR A 484 29.29 -2.88 -20.36
C THR A 484 28.24 -1.80 -20.43
N ARG A 485 27.24 -2.03 -21.27
CA ARG A 485 26.00 -1.25 -21.29
C ARG A 485 24.89 -2.20 -20.93
N TRP A 486 24.01 -1.82 -20.02
CA TRP A 486 22.81 -2.56 -19.67
C TRP A 486 21.58 -1.77 -20.08
N THR A 487 20.62 -2.46 -20.69
CA THR A 487 19.29 -1.94 -20.96
C THR A 487 18.30 -3.06 -20.74
N SER A 488 17.38 -2.86 -19.77
CA SER A 488 16.38 -3.85 -19.34
C SER A 488 15.76 -4.59 -20.54
N GLY A 489 15.15 -3.89 -21.49
CA GLY A 489 14.51 -4.53 -22.65
C GLY A 489 15.41 -5.24 -23.68
N LYS A 490 16.74 -5.23 -23.55
CA LYS A 490 17.66 -5.80 -24.57
C LYS A 490 18.45 -7.01 -24.09
N GLN A 491 18.84 -7.03 -22.82
CA GLN A 491 19.86 -7.95 -22.32
C GLN A 491 19.37 -8.91 -21.23
N TRP A 492 18.06 -8.89 -20.92
CA TRP A 492 17.48 -9.78 -19.92
C TRP A 492 17.77 -11.26 -20.14
N VAL A 493 17.68 -11.74 -21.38
CA VAL A 493 17.90 -13.16 -21.69
C VAL A 493 19.34 -13.58 -21.32
N GLU A 494 20.32 -12.75 -21.66
CA GLU A 494 21.73 -12.99 -21.31
C GLU A 494 21.96 -12.89 -19.79
N LEU A 495 21.40 -11.88 -19.14
CA LEU A 495 21.57 -11.70 -17.69
C LEU A 495 20.93 -12.85 -16.91
N ALA A 496 19.72 -13.25 -17.27
CA ALA A 496 19.01 -14.38 -16.68
C ALA A 496 19.81 -15.68 -16.88
N GLN A 497 20.30 -15.94 -18.10
CA GLN A 497 21.17 -17.09 -18.39
C GLN A 497 22.39 -17.11 -17.44
N LYS A 498 23.10 -15.99 -17.31
CA LYS A 498 24.28 -15.92 -16.43
C LYS A 498 23.94 -16.12 -14.95
N CYS A 499 22.81 -15.59 -14.48
CA CYS A 499 22.32 -15.84 -13.12
C CYS A 499 22.04 -17.34 -12.90
N PHE A 500 21.42 -18.01 -13.86
CA PHE A 500 21.17 -19.46 -13.77
C PHE A 500 22.45 -20.30 -13.83
N SER A 501 23.46 -19.87 -14.59
CA SER A 501 24.75 -20.58 -14.69
C SER A 501 25.57 -20.60 -13.39
N VAL A 502 25.29 -19.70 -12.45
CA VAL A 502 25.93 -19.66 -11.12
C VAL A 502 25.01 -20.16 -10.02
N ALA A 503 23.77 -20.55 -10.33
CA ALA A 503 22.82 -21.08 -9.38
C ALA A 503 23.05 -22.58 -9.15
N GLU A 504 22.95 -23.04 -7.90
CA GLU A 504 22.95 -24.46 -7.58
C GLU A 504 21.67 -25.16 -8.07
N ARG A 505 21.73 -26.49 -8.18
CA ARG A 505 20.51 -27.27 -8.42
C ARG A 505 19.56 -27.10 -7.23
N GLY A 506 18.34 -26.62 -7.50
CA GLY A 506 17.34 -26.35 -6.46
C GLY A 506 17.47 -24.96 -5.82
N ALA A 507 18.37 -24.12 -6.33
CA ALA A 507 18.51 -22.74 -5.88
C ALA A 507 17.25 -21.90 -6.14
N VAL A 508 17.07 -20.87 -5.32
CA VAL A 508 16.05 -19.84 -5.52
C VAL A 508 16.65 -18.68 -6.30
N VAL A 509 16.03 -18.29 -7.41
CA VAL A 509 16.49 -17.14 -8.22
C VAL A 509 15.40 -16.07 -8.26
N LEU A 510 15.71 -14.90 -7.70
CA LEU A 510 14.85 -13.73 -7.71
C LEU A 510 15.35 -12.74 -8.77
N LEU A 511 14.60 -12.60 -9.86
CA LEU A 511 14.85 -11.63 -10.93
C LEU A 511 13.80 -10.53 -10.86
N CYS A 512 14.25 -9.28 -10.77
CA CYS A 512 13.40 -8.11 -10.56
C CYS A 512 13.53 -7.11 -11.70
N THR A 513 12.47 -6.36 -12.01
CA THR A 513 12.56 -5.22 -12.92
C THR A 513 11.61 -4.12 -12.50
N ASN A 514 12.08 -2.87 -12.59
CA ASN A 514 11.28 -1.66 -12.39
C ASN A 514 11.04 -0.89 -13.70
N ASP A 515 11.30 -1.51 -14.87
CA ASP A 515 11.03 -0.90 -16.17
C ASP A 515 9.52 -0.91 -16.45
N ALA A 516 8.84 0.22 -16.19
CA ALA A 516 7.40 0.38 -16.41
C ALA A 516 6.94 0.11 -17.85
N ARG A 517 7.85 0.06 -18.84
CA ARG A 517 7.54 -0.26 -20.24
C ARG A 517 7.46 -1.77 -20.49
N MET A 518 7.89 -2.59 -19.53
CA MET A 518 7.96 -4.04 -19.66
C MET A 518 6.79 -4.71 -18.95
N GLY A 519 5.90 -5.32 -19.73
CA GLY A 519 4.80 -6.11 -19.18
C GLY A 519 5.28 -7.41 -18.53
N ALA A 520 4.53 -7.91 -17.54
CA ALA A 520 4.86 -9.13 -16.81
C ALA A 520 5.03 -10.37 -17.72
N GLU A 521 4.23 -10.49 -18.78
CA GLU A 521 4.34 -11.58 -19.75
C GLU A 521 5.67 -11.54 -20.52
N GLN A 522 6.05 -10.36 -21.01
CA GLN A 522 7.31 -10.16 -21.72
C GLN A 522 8.50 -10.49 -20.81
N PHE A 523 8.47 -10.03 -19.56
CA PHE A 523 9.52 -10.33 -18.60
C PHE A 523 9.63 -11.83 -18.33
N ARG A 524 8.50 -12.52 -18.10
CA ARG A 524 8.47 -13.99 -17.93
C ARG A 524 9.06 -14.72 -19.13
N ARG A 525 8.82 -14.25 -20.35
CA ARG A 525 9.43 -14.82 -21.57
C ARG A 525 10.95 -14.69 -21.55
N PHE A 526 11.48 -13.51 -21.23
CA PHE A 526 12.95 -13.34 -21.15
C PHE A 526 13.59 -14.25 -20.10
N VAL A 527 12.94 -14.43 -18.95
CA VAL A 527 13.39 -15.35 -17.90
C VAL A 527 13.40 -16.80 -18.41
N LYS A 528 12.34 -17.22 -19.10
CA LYS A 528 12.25 -18.57 -19.68
C LYS A 528 13.33 -18.80 -20.73
N ASP A 529 13.50 -17.87 -21.67
CA ASP A 529 14.52 -17.96 -22.72
C ASP A 529 15.94 -18.02 -22.11
N GLY A 530 16.17 -17.28 -21.01
CA GLY A 530 17.43 -17.33 -20.26
C GLY A 530 17.69 -18.69 -19.63
N ALA A 531 16.66 -19.32 -19.05
CA ALA A 531 16.76 -20.66 -18.49
C ALA A 531 17.00 -21.74 -19.55
N GLU A 532 16.32 -21.64 -20.69
CA GLU A 532 16.56 -22.54 -21.84
C GLU A 532 18.01 -22.46 -22.32
N ARG A 533 18.58 -21.25 -22.43
CA ARG A 533 20.01 -21.06 -22.79
C ARG A 533 20.98 -21.56 -21.73
N ALA A 534 20.60 -21.54 -20.46
CA ALA A 534 21.40 -22.10 -19.37
C ALA A 534 21.23 -23.63 -19.24
N GLY A 535 20.31 -24.24 -19.99
CA GLY A 535 20.02 -25.67 -19.90
C GLY A 535 19.35 -26.08 -18.59
N VAL A 536 18.56 -25.19 -17.97
CA VAL A 536 17.89 -25.44 -16.68
C VAL A 536 16.36 -25.41 -16.79
N SER A 537 15.69 -26.15 -15.92
CA SER A 537 14.22 -26.12 -15.76
C SER A 537 13.82 -25.22 -14.60
N LEU A 538 12.73 -24.47 -14.76
CA LEU A 538 12.21 -23.56 -13.73
C LEU A 538 10.89 -24.06 -13.13
N ALA A 539 10.71 -23.79 -11.84
CA ALA A 539 9.42 -23.82 -11.17
C ALA A 539 9.17 -22.46 -10.51
N VAL A 540 8.02 -21.84 -10.79
CA VAL A 540 7.66 -20.56 -10.18
C VAL A 540 7.17 -20.82 -8.75
N LEU A 541 7.87 -20.25 -7.78
CA LEU A 541 7.45 -20.26 -6.37
C LEU A 541 6.35 -19.20 -6.18
N ARG A 542 5.23 -19.57 -5.55
CA ARG A 542 4.10 -18.67 -5.28
C ARG A 542 4.25 -18.00 -3.92
#